data_AF-A0AAW8HAT6-F1
#
_entry.id   AF-A0AAW8HAT6-F1
#
_cell.length_a   1.000
_cell.length_b   1.000
_cell.length_c   1.000
_cell.angle_alpha   90.00
_cell.angle_beta   90.00
_cell.angle_gamma   90.00
#
_symmetry.space_group_name_H-M   'P 1'
#
loop_
_entity.id
_entity.type
_entity.pdbx_description
1 polymer ?
#
loop_
_entity_poly.entity_id
_entity_poly.type
_entity_poly.pdbx_seq_one_letter_code
_entity_poly.pdbx_strand_id
1 'polypeptide(L)'
;MSSQPNQSLIDGIRCLQYLVSSDRAIGCRELARLMGINTTRANRLLMTMASIGLTMQDEHRRYLPGPGIHALAAQSIRGSALFSRALPILERYAPRDIVVALGVLWEDQIIYIWHSVPGSQTTQALAGYRMLPAWQSVIGMALLAEESDEQLTLRFTDEQWRNLAPHVEQQRKTGRVIWHHDDGEVSMAIPVGAHHAALAFAGMWNVENDVVEARLQALQELNAKLLEMPDFTGNSEETQ
;
A
#
# COMPACT_ATOMS: atom_id res chain seq x y z
N MET A 1 -21.65 8.30 22.20
CA MET A 1 -21.04 7.14 22.89
C MET A 1 -19.80 6.75 22.09
N SER A 2 -18.59 6.90 22.62
CA SER A 2 -17.42 6.36 21.92
C SER A 2 -17.48 4.82 22.04
N SER A 3 -17.83 4.13 20.96
CA SER A 3 -17.80 2.67 20.95
C SER A 3 -16.35 2.22 21.11
N GLN A 4 -16.05 1.46 22.16
CA GLN A 4 -14.73 0.85 22.29
C GLN A 4 -14.47 -0.07 21.10
N PRO A 5 -13.26 -0.07 20.52
CA PRO A 5 -12.89 -0.99 19.45
C PRO A 5 -13.08 -2.46 19.86
N ASN A 6 -13.55 -3.29 18.93
CA ASN A 6 -13.73 -4.72 19.21
C ASN A 6 -12.38 -5.46 19.15
N GLN A 7 -11.82 -5.76 20.32
CA GLN A 7 -10.52 -6.41 20.42
C GLN A 7 -10.44 -7.76 19.70
N SER A 8 -11.54 -8.54 19.67
CA SER A 8 -11.54 -9.84 18.98
C SER A 8 -11.41 -9.69 17.47
N LEU A 9 -12.01 -8.64 16.90
CA LEU A 9 -11.85 -8.33 15.48
C LEU A 9 -10.43 -7.84 15.19
N ILE A 10 -9.88 -6.94 16.01
CA ILE A 10 -8.50 -6.45 15.88
C ILE A 10 -7.52 -7.62 15.90
N ASP A 11 -7.64 -8.53 16.87
CA ASP A 11 -6.74 -9.68 16.97
C ASP A 11 -6.93 -10.67 15.82
N GLY A 12 -8.16 -10.84 15.34
CA GLY A 12 -8.46 -11.67 14.16
C GLY A 12 -7.80 -11.13 12.89
N ILE A 13 -7.91 -9.83 12.64
CA ILE A 13 -7.29 -9.17 11.49
C ILE A 13 -5.76 -9.22 11.59
N ARG A 14 -5.17 -8.95 12.76
CA ARG A 14 -3.72 -9.11 12.98
C ARG A 14 -3.24 -10.54 12.78
N CYS A 15 -3.99 -11.52 13.29
CA CYS A 15 -3.70 -12.94 13.09
C CYS A 15 -3.63 -13.29 11.61
N LEU A 16 -4.60 -12.80 10.83
CA LEU A 16 -4.64 -12.98 9.39
C LEU A 16 -3.48 -12.30 8.67
N GLN A 17 -3.09 -11.09 9.08
CA GLN A 17 -1.96 -10.36 8.49
C GLN A 17 -0.63 -11.08 8.70
N TYR A 18 -0.35 -11.55 9.91
CA TYR A 18 0.83 -12.36 10.19
C TYR A 18 0.87 -13.62 9.33
N LEU A 19 -0.29 -14.26 9.13
CA LEU A 19 -0.39 -15.45 8.30
C LEU A 19 -0.16 -15.16 6.82
N VAL A 20 -0.79 -14.11 6.27
CA VAL A 20 -0.68 -13.73 4.84
C VAL A 20 0.70 -13.19 4.50
N SER A 21 1.38 -12.56 5.45
CA SER A 21 2.76 -12.05 5.28
C SER A 21 3.82 -13.14 5.41
N SER A 22 3.43 -14.37 5.80
CA SER A 22 4.36 -15.49 5.95
C SER A 22 4.59 -16.18 4.61
N ASP A 23 5.85 -16.28 4.19
CA ASP A 23 6.26 -17.02 2.99
C ASP A 23 6.08 -18.56 3.12
N ARG A 24 5.55 -19.04 4.25
CA ARG A 24 5.32 -20.47 4.53
C ARG A 24 4.13 -20.72 5.46
N ALA A 25 3.73 -21.99 5.52
CA ALA A 25 2.77 -22.45 6.51
C ALA A 25 3.27 -22.22 7.95
N ILE A 26 2.41 -21.71 8.82
CA ILE A 26 2.75 -21.34 10.20
C ILE A 26 2.00 -22.18 11.23
N GLY A 27 2.71 -22.64 12.25
CA GLY A 27 2.08 -23.38 13.35
C GLY A 27 1.32 -22.47 14.30
N CYS A 28 0.23 -22.96 14.91
CA CYS A 28 -0.55 -22.19 15.89
C CYS A 28 0.29 -21.66 17.06
N ARG A 29 1.18 -22.49 17.62
CA ARG A 29 2.09 -22.09 18.72
C ARG A 29 3.07 -21.00 18.30
N GLU A 30 3.56 -21.08 17.07
CA GLU A 30 4.46 -20.09 16.51
C GLU A 30 3.76 -18.74 16.33
N LEU A 31 2.56 -18.76 15.73
CA LEU A 31 1.75 -17.56 15.54
C LEU A 31 1.34 -16.91 16.87
N ALA A 32 0.97 -17.72 17.87
CA ALA A 32 0.65 -17.24 19.22
C ALA A 32 1.82 -16.47 19.84
N ARG A 33 3.06 -16.97 19.68
CA ARG A 33 4.29 -16.30 20.14
C ARG A 33 4.54 -14.99 19.40
N LEU A 34 4.37 -14.95 18.08
CA LEU A 34 4.55 -13.72 17.28
C LEU A 34 3.55 -12.64 17.67
N MET A 35 2.30 -13.04 17.94
CA MET A 35 1.24 -12.13 18.34
C MET A 35 1.26 -11.76 19.84
N GLY A 36 2.10 -12.41 20.66
CA GLY A 36 2.09 -12.22 22.11
C GLY A 36 0.79 -12.65 22.80
N ILE A 37 0.07 -13.64 22.26
CA ILE A 37 -1.21 -14.15 22.81
C ILE A 37 -1.09 -15.62 23.22
N ASN A 38 -2.02 -16.10 24.04
CA ASN A 38 -2.04 -17.52 24.41
C ASN A 38 -2.47 -18.42 23.24
N THR A 39 -1.96 -19.65 23.23
CA THR A 39 -2.19 -20.64 22.16
C THR A 39 -3.67 -20.96 21.96
N THR A 40 -4.48 -21.03 23.02
CA THR A 40 -5.92 -21.31 22.92
C THR A 40 -6.65 -20.20 22.14
N ARG A 41 -6.27 -18.94 22.40
CA ARG A 41 -6.82 -17.77 21.70
C ARG A 41 -6.43 -17.76 20.23
N ALA A 42 -5.14 -17.97 19.92
CA ALA A 42 -4.66 -18.08 18.55
C ALA A 42 -5.36 -19.22 17.78
N ASN A 43 -5.51 -20.38 18.43
CA ASN A 43 -6.19 -21.54 17.86
C ASN A 43 -7.66 -21.21 17.51
N ARG A 44 -8.38 -20.56 18.42
CA ARG A 44 -9.77 -20.15 18.17
C ARG A 44 -9.89 -19.18 17.00
N LEU A 45 -9.00 -18.17 16.91
CA LEU A 45 -8.97 -17.24 15.76
C LEU A 45 -8.73 -17.98 14.44
N LEU A 46 -7.73 -18.86 14.41
CA LEU A 46 -7.37 -19.64 13.23
C LEU A 46 -8.48 -20.59 12.80
N MET A 47 -9.13 -21.29 13.74
CA MET A 47 -10.26 -22.16 13.45
C MET A 47 -11.48 -21.39 12.93
N THR A 48 -11.79 -20.24 13.52
CA THR A 48 -12.87 -19.38 13.01
C THR A 48 -12.59 -18.92 11.58
N MET A 49 -11.36 -18.49 11.28
CA MET A 49 -11.00 -18.07 9.92
C MET A 49 -11.01 -19.25 8.94
N ALA A 50 -10.63 -20.45 9.38
CA ALA A 50 -10.70 -21.65 8.57
C ALA A 50 -12.15 -22.03 8.26
N SER A 51 -13.07 -21.89 9.22
CA SER A 51 -14.49 -22.23 9.02
C SER A 51 -15.20 -21.31 8.02
N ILE A 52 -14.63 -20.14 7.72
CA ILE A 52 -15.11 -19.21 6.67
C ILE A 52 -14.18 -19.17 5.44
N GLY A 53 -13.20 -20.07 5.34
CA GLY A 53 -12.33 -20.22 4.16
C GLY A 53 -11.26 -19.14 3.99
N LEU A 54 -11.01 -18.31 5.00
CA LEU A 54 -9.91 -17.32 5.00
C LEU A 54 -8.55 -17.94 5.30
N THR A 55 -8.52 -19.08 5.98
CA THR A 55 -7.31 -19.86 6.22
C THR A 55 -7.56 -21.32 5.86
N MET A 56 -6.50 -22.07 5.60
CA MET A 56 -6.53 -23.51 5.40
C MET A 56 -5.37 -24.17 6.14
N GLN A 57 -5.48 -25.47 6.41
CA GLN A 57 -4.40 -26.24 7.02
C GLN A 57 -3.66 -27.10 5.99
N ASP A 58 -2.35 -27.21 6.14
CA ASP A 58 -1.55 -28.22 5.45
C ASP A 58 -1.65 -29.59 6.15
N GLU A 59 -1.01 -30.61 5.57
CA GLU A 59 -0.96 -31.98 6.10
C GLU A 59 -0.35 -32.06 7.53
N HIS A 60 0.42 -31.06 7.92
CA HIS A 60 1.07 -30.96 9.23
C HIS A 60 0.29 -30.08 10.22
N ARG A 61 -0.97 -29.73 9.92
CA ARG A 61 -1.84 -28.86 10.74
C ARG A 61 -1.27 -27.45 10.94
N ARG A 62 -0.40 -26.98 10.04
CA ARG A 62 0.03 -25.58 9.97
C ARG A 62 -0.93 -24.81 9.06
N TYR A 63 -1.08 -23.53 9.32
CA TYR A 63 -2.03 -22.68 8.61
C TYR A 63 -1.37 -21.96 7.44
N LEU A 64 -2.16 -21.75 6.39
CA LEU A 64 -1.87 -20.96 5.19
C LEU A 64 -3.07 -20.06 4.87
N PRO A 65 -2.89 -18.97 4.10
CA PRO A 65 -4.01 -18.23 3.53
C PRO A 65 -4.93 -19.16 2.72
N GLY A 66 -6.23 -19.03 2.94
CA GLY A 66 -7.25 -19.78 2.22
C GLY A 66 -7.76 -19.03 0.97
N PRO A 67 -8.53 -19.71 0.09
CA PRO A 67 -9.04 -19.11 -1.14
C PRO A 67 -9.95 -17.89 -0.91
N GLY A 68 -10.57 -17.78 0.27
CA GLY A 68 -11.37 -16.63 0.65
C GLY A 68 -10.57 -15.31 0.63
N ILE A 69 -9.26 -15.34 0.88
CA ILE A 69 -8.41 -14.14 0.82
C ILE A 69 -8.27 -13.64 -0.61
N HIS A 70 -8.04 -14.53 -1.56
CA HIS A 70 -7.98 -14.16 -2.98
C HIS A 70 -9.33 -13.64 -3.48
N ALA A 71 -10.43 -14.26 -3.04
CA ALA A 71 -11.77 -13.80 -3.36
C ALA A 71 -12.03 -12.39 -2.82
N LEU A 72 -11.69 -12.13 -1.56
CA LEU A 72 -11.81 -10.80 -0.95
C LEU A 72 -10.94 -9.77 -1.65
N ALA A 73 -9.67 -10.08 -1.91
CA ALA A 73 -8.76 -9.18 -2.62
C ALA A 73 -9.34 -8.81 -3.99
N ALA A 74 -9.78 -9.81 -4.78
CA ALA A 74 -10.37 -9.56 -6.09
C ALA A 74 -11.67 -8.75 -6.03
N GLN A 75 -12.52 -8.99 -5.01
CA GLN A 75 -13.74 -8.21 -4.80
C GLN A 75 -13.45 -6.77 -4.40
N SER A 76 -12.51 -6.55 -3.47
CA SER A 76 -12.05 -5.23 -3.06
C SER A 76 -11.46 -4.45 -4.23
N ILE A 77 -10.72 -5.12 -5.11
CA ILE A 77 -10.15 -4.48 -6.30
C ILE A 77 -11.25 -4.04 -7.27
N ARG A 78 -12.19 -4.94 -7.58
CA ARG A 78 -13.31 -4.62 -8.48
C ARG A 78 -14.23 -3.53 -7.92
N GLY A 79 -14.45 -3.52 -6.61
CA GLY A 79 -15.31 -2.54 -5.94
C GLY A 79 -14.64 -1.17 -5.75
N SER A 80 -13.33 -1.07 -5.95
CA SER A 80 -12.58 0.18 -5.77
C SER A 80 -12.72 1.09 -6.99
N ALA A 81 -13.34 2.27 -6.79
CA ALA A 81 -13.39 3.32 -7.80
C ALA A 81 -11.98 3.80 -8.20
N LEU A 82 -11.04 3.82 -7.24
CA LEU A 82 -9.64 4.14 -7.51
C LEU A 82 -9.04 3.12 -8.50
N PHE A 83 -9.11 1.82 -8.19
CA PHE A 83 -8.40 0.81 -8.97
C PHE A 83 -9.03 0.56 -10.34
N SER A 84 -10.36 0.48 -10.41
CA SER A 84 -11.08 0.31 -11.67
C SER A 84 -10.77 1.42 -12.69
N ARG A 85 -10.42 2.63 -12.24
CA ARG A 85 -10.02 3.75 -13.09
C ARG A 85 -8.51 3.84 -13.32
N ALA A 86 -7.72 3.66 -12.26
CA ALA A 86 -6.29 3.87 -12.34
C ALA A 86 -5.60 2.83 -13.23
N LEU A 87 -5.97 1.56 -13.12
CA LEU A 87 -5.28 0.49 -13.83
C LEU A 87 -5.34 0.65 -15.37
N PRO A 88 -6.50 0.91 -16.02
CA PRO A 88 -6.53 1.14 -17.47
C PRO A 88 -5.78 2.39 -17.94
N ILE A 89 -5.76 3.45 -17.13
CA ILE A 89 -5.01 4.68 -17.44
C ILE A 89 -3.50 4.41 -17.36
N LEU A 90 -3.06 3.70 -16.32
CA LEU A 90 -1.65 3.30 -16.18
C LEU A 90 -1.23 2.34 -17.29
N GLU A 91 -2.04 1.36 -17.66
CA GLU A 91 -1.78 0.48 -18.81
C GLU A 91 -1.55 1.25 -20.12
N ARG A 92 -2.31 2.33 -20.33
CA ARG A 92 -2.29 3.09 -21.58
C ARG A 92 -1.22 4.18 -21.61
N TYR A 93 -1.01 4.87 -20.49
CA TYR A 93 -0.27 6.13 -20.44
C TYR A 93 0.96 6.10 -19.54
N ALA A 94 1.19 5.03 -18.76
CA ALA A 94 2.43 4.94 -17.98
C ALA A 94 3.65 4.89 -18.93
N PRO A 95 4.67 5.74 -18.71
CA PRO A 95 5.91 5.66 -19.47
C PRO A 95 6.59 4.31 -19.28
N ARG A 96 7.19 3.79 -20.36
CA ARG A 96 7.82 2.45 -20.40
C ARG A 96 9.33 2.47 -20.13
N ASP A 97 9.91 3.66 -20.10
CA ASP A 97 11.34 3.92 -19.95
C ASP A 97 11.74 4.25 -18.51
N ILE A 98 10.78 4.28 -17.59
CA ILE A 98 10.99 4.54 -16.16
C ILE A 98 10.17 3.59 -15.29
N VAL A 99 10.53 3.44 -14.01
CA VAL A 99 9.68 2.73 -13.06
C VAL A 99 8.46 3.59 -12.76
N VAL A 100 7.27 3.00 -12.86
CA VAL A 100 6.00 3.65 -12.47
C VAL A 100 5.32 2.79 -11.43
N ALA A 101 4.96 3.38 -10.30
CA ALA A 101 4.34 2.68 -9.20
C ALA A 101 3.12 3.41 -8.65
N LEU A 102 2.05 2.68 -8.37
CA LEU A 102 0.91 3.13 -7.58
C LEU A 102 0.87 2.29 -6.32
N GLY A 103 0.94 2.94 -5.16
CA GLY A 103 0.91 2.27 -3.86
C GLY A 103 -0.11 2.89 -2.92
N VAL A 104 -0.57 2.11 -1.95
CA VAL A 104 -1.40 2.56 -0.83
C VAL A 104 -0.66 2.39 0.49
N LEU A 105 -0.91 3.30 1.44
CA LEU A 105 -0.35 3.23 2.78
C LEU A 105 -1.27 2.41 3.69
N TRP A 106 -0.70 1.42 4.38
CA TRP A 106 -1.40 0.64 5.39
C TRP A 106 -0.42 0.21 6.50
N GLU A 107 -0.70 0.58 7.75
CA GLU A 107 0.17 0.32 8.93
C GLU A 107 1.66 0.60 8.69
N ASP A 108 1.99 1.80 8.21
CA ASP A 108 3.36 2.23 7.90
C ASP A 108 4.08 1.34 6.85
N GLN A 109 3.30 0.61 6.05
CA GLN A 109 3.77 -0.17 4.91
C GLN A 109 3.12 0.32 3.61
N ILE A 110 3.87 0.24 2.53
CA ILE A 110 3.39 0.50 1.17
C ILE A 110 3.03 -0.82 0.51
N ILE A 111 1.77 -0.91 0.08
CA ILE A 111 1.24 -2.00 -0.71
C ILE A 111 1.14 -1.52 -2.15
N TYR A 112 1.94 -2.14 -3.04
CA TYR A 112 1.91 -1.82 -4.46
C TYR A 112 0.69 -2.42 -5.15
N ILE A 113 -0.07 -1.56 -5.84
CA ILE A 113 -1.23 -1.91 -6.66
C ILE A 113 -0.91 -1.83 -8.16
N TRP A 114 -0.02 -0.92 -8.55
CA TRP A 114 0.62 -0.90 -9.87
C TRP A 114 2.13 -0.82 -9.70
N HIS A 115 2.89 -1.56 -10.51
CA HIS A 115 4.35 -1.46 -10.57
C HIS A 115 4.82 -1.95 -11.94
N SER A 116 5.38 -1.04 -12.73
CA SER A 116 6.01 -1.33 -14.02
C SER A 116 7.49 -0.97 -13.97
N VAL A 117 8.33 -1.82 -14.55
CA VAL A 117 9.78 -1.64 -14.64
C VAL A 117 10.17 -1.60 -16.12
N PRO A 118 11.12 -0.73 -16.53
CA PRO A 118 11.60 -0.69 -17.90
C PRO A 118 12.03 -2.07 -18.41
N GLY A 119 11.61 -2.41 -19.64
CA GLY A 119 11.94 -3.69 -20.27
C GLY A 119 11.14 -4.90 -19.78
N SER A 120 10.27 -4.76 -18.77
CA SER A 120 9.32 -5.80 -18.38
C SER A 120 8.05 -5.71 -19.23
N GLN A 121 7.59 -6.84 -19.78
CA GLN A 121 6.25 -6.92 -20.40
C GLN A 121 5.13 -7.07 -19.36
N THR A 122 5.48 -7.34 -18.11
CA THR A 122 4.52 -7.64 -17.04
C THR A 122 4.44 -6.49 -16.07
N THR A 123 3.27 -5.85 -15.98
CA THR A 123 2.88 -5.09 -14.79
C THR A 123 2.74 -6.08 -13.63
N GLN A 124 3.51 -5.92 -12.55
CA GLN A 124 3.64 -6.95 -11.52
C GLN A 124 2.83 -6.72 -10.23
N ALA A 125 2.11 -5.61 -10.11
CA ALA A 125 1.57 -5.28 -8.81
C ALA A 125 0.20 -5.91 -8.55
N LEU A 126 0.28 -6.88 -7.62
CA LEU A 126 -0.72 -7.49 -6.75
C LEU A 126 -0.19 -8.85 -6.24
N ALA A 127 0.81 -9.43 -6.93
CA ALA A 127 1.40 -10.72 -6.57
C ALA A 127 2.94 -10.73 -6.47
N GLY A 128 3.65 -9.76 -7.05
CA GLY A 128 5.11 -9.82 -7.21
C GLY A 128 5.96 -9.01 -6.21
N TYR A 129 5.42 -7.95 -5.62
CA TYR A 129 6.20 -7.03 -4.77
C TYR A 129 5.86 -7.16 -3.29
N ARG A 130 6.91 -7.32 -2.47
CA ARG A 130 6.81 -7.29 -1.01
C ARG A 130 6.35 -5.91 -0.54
N MET A 131 5.64 -5.88 0.59
CA MET A 131 5.37 -4.63 1.30
C MET A 131 6.70 -3.94 1.63
N LEU A 132 6.75 -2.63 1.46
CA LEU A 132 7.92 -1.82 1.82
C LEU A 132 7.60 -0.92 3.02
N PRO A 133 8.51 -0.77 3.99
CA PRO A 133 8.34 0.23 5.05
C PRO A 133 8.15 1.62 4.44
N ALA A 134 7.14 2.35 4.89
CA ALA A 134 6.76 3.65 4.31
C ALA A 134 7.88 4.69 4.40
N TRP A 135 8.70 4.64 5.45
CA TRP A 135 9.87 5.53 5.61
C TRP A 135 11.01 5.24 4.60
N GLN A 136 10.97 4.10 3.90
CA GLN A 136 11.93 3.73 2.85
C GLN A 136 11.36 3.92 1.43
N SER A 137 10.20 4.58 1.29
CA SER A 137 9.51 4.70 0.01
C SER A 137 9.07 6.14 -0.22
N VAL A 138 9.35 6.68 -1.41
CA VAL A 138 8.88 8.02 -1.78
C VAL A 138 7.34 8.13 -1.76
N ILE A 139 6.63 7.03 -2.05
CA ILE A 139 5.17 6.93 -1.88
C ILE A 139 4.80 7.05 -0.41
N GLY A 140 5.50 6.33 0.47
CA GLY A 140 5.24 6.37 1.90
C GLY A 140 5.51 7.73 2.51
N MET A 141 6.59 8.40 2.13
CA MET A 141 6.88 9.77 2.53
C MET A 141 5.78 10.74 2.10
N ALA A 142 5.28 10.61 0.86
CA ALA A 142 4.20 11.45 0.36
C ALA A 142 2.87 11.22 1.11
N LEU A 143 2.58 9.98 1.52
CA LEU A 143 1.33 9.63 2.20
C LEU A 143 1.36 9.90 3.71
N LEU A 144 2.49 9.66 4.37
CA LEU A 144 2.65 9.93 5.81
C LEU A 144 2.55 11.43 6.14
N ALA A 145 2.74 12.30 5.14
CA ALA A 145 2.66 13.75 5.33
C ALA A 145 1.27 14.29 5.71
N GLU A 146 0.21 13.49 5.54
CA GLU A 146 -1.15 13.80 5.99
C GLU A 146 -1.28 13.75 7.53
N GLU A 147 -0.42 12.99 8.20
CA GLU A 147 -0.40 12.85 9.65
C GLU A 147 0.46 13.94 10.31
N SER A 148 0.24 14.21 11.59
CA SER A 148 1.04 15.22 12.32
C SER A 148 2.41 14.66 12.75
N ASP A 149 3.38 15.55 12.99
CA ASP A 149 4.71 15.14 13.46
C ASP A 149 4.63 14.40 14.81
N GLU A 150 3.70 14.79 15.69
CA GLU A 150 3.47 14.11 16.95
C GLU A 150 3.00 12.66 16.74
N GLN A 151 2.19 12.39 15.72
CA GLN A 151 1.72 11.03 15.42
C GLN A 151 2.81 10.17 14.77
N LEU A 152 3.64 10.78 13.91
CA LEU A 152 4.73 10.09 13.22
C LEU A 152 5.88 9.74 14.18
N THR A 153 6.29 10.69 15.02
CA THR A 153 7.38 10.48 15.99
C THR A 153 7.07 9.44 17.08
N LEU A 154 5.80 9.10 17.30
CA LEU A 154 5.41 7.99 18.17
C LEU A 154 5.63 6.60 17.53
N ARG A 155 5.71 6.52 16.20
CA ARG A 155 5.79 5.25 15.44
C ARG A 155 7.16 4.98 14.84
N PHE A 156 7.92 6.03 14.51
CA PHE A 156 9.23 5.92 13.89
C PHE A 156 10.37 6.18 14.88
N THR A 157 11.50 5.49 14.71
CA THR A 157 12.71 5.77 15.50
C THR A 157 13.29 7.14 15.14
N ASP A 158 14.13 7.72 16.01
CA ASP A 158 14.80 9.01 15.75
C ASP A 158 15.60 9.02 14.43
N GLU A 159 16.16 7.88 14.05
CA GLU A 159 16.88 7.71 12.77
C GLU A 159 15.92 7.72 11.57
N GLN A 160 14.83 6.95 11.66
CA GLN A 160 13.81 6.93 10.62
C GLN A 160 13.16 8.30 10.44
N TRP A 161 12.88 8.99 11.56
CA TRP A 161 12.31 10.33 11.55
C TRP A 161 13.25 11.36 10.90
N ARG A 162 14.56 11.31 11.18
CA ARG A 162 15.55 12.19 10.54
C ARG A 162 15.52 12.07 9.02
N ASN A 163 15.31 10.86 8.50
CA ASN A 163 15.23 10.62 7.06
C ASN A 163 13.85 11.04 6.50
N LEU A 164 12.77 10.80 7.25
CA LEU A 164 11.40 11.06 6.81
C LEU A 164 11.01 12.55 6.85
N ALA A 165 11.41 13.27 7.90
CA ALA A 165 10.93 14.63 8.20
C ALA A 165 11.15 15.64 7.06
N PRO A 166 12.31 15.68 6.37
CA PRO A 166 12.52 16.61 5.25
C PRO A 166 11.54 16.36 4.10
N HIS A 167 11.20 15.11 3.82
CA HIS A 167 10.30 14.72 2.73
C HIS A 167 8.83 14.94 3.10
N VAL A 168 8.46 14.71 4.36
CA VAL A 168 7.14 15.08 4.88
C VAL A 168 6.93 16.60 4.79
N GLU A 169 7.93 17.39 5.16
CA GLU A 169 7.85 18.85 5.03
C GLU A 169 7.76 19.30 3.56
N GLN A 170 8.56 18.68 2.67
CA GLN A 170 8.52 18.93 1.22
C GLN A 170 7.11 18.64 0.66
N GLN A 171 6.50 17.51 1.04
CA GLN A 171 5.16 17.13 0.62
C GLN A 171 4.12 18.15 1.09
N ARG A 172 4.13 18.54 2.37
CA ARG A 172 3.16 19.51 2.90
C ARG A 172 3.28 20.89 2.23
N LYS A 173 4.50 21.31 1.86
CA LYS A 173 4.74 22.60 1.19
C LYS A 173 4.41 22.61 -0.29
N THR A 174 4.67 21.51 -0.99
CA THR A 174 4.68 21.49 -2.46
C THR A 174 3.67 20.53 -3.08
N GLY A 175 3.01 19.69 -2.28
CA GLY A 175 2.11 18.64 -2.73
C GLY A 175 2.80 17.44 -3.39
N ARG A 176 4.13 17.38 -3.34
CA ARG A 176 4.96 16.35 -3.97
C ARG A 176 6.22 16.04 -3.14
N VAL A 177 6.78 14.86 -3.35
CA VAL A 177 8.10 14.47 -2.84
C VAL A 177 9.04 14.24 -4.01
N ILE A 178 10.27 14.74 -3.90
CA ILE A 178 11.40 14.36 -4.76
C ILE A 178 12.51 13.92 -3.82
N TRP A 179 12.91 12.67 -3.93
CA TRP A 179 13.95 12.07 -3.11
C TRP A 179 15.15 11.74 -3.98
N HIS A 180 16.27 12.41 -3.68
CA HIS A 180 17.61 12.08 -4.16
C HIS A 180 18.24 11.08 -3.19
N HIS A 181 18.40 9.84 -3.63
CA HIS A 181 19.00 8.76 -2.85
C HIS A 181 20.52 8.90 -2.82
N ASP A 182 21.15 8.35 -1.78
CA ASP A 182 22.61 8.41 -1.58
C ASP A 182 23.39 7.67 -2.68
N ASP A 183 22.75 6.71 -3.37
CA ASP A 183 23.34 5.94 -4.45
C ASP A 183 23.26 6.64 -5.83
N GLY A 184 22.58 7.79 -5.90
CA GLY A 184 22.39 8.57 -7.12
C GLY A 184 21.07 8.29 -7.85
N GLU A 185 20.17 7.46 -7.30
CA GLU A 185 18.80 7.36 -7.78
C GLU A 185 18.00 8.62 -7.42
N VAL A 186 17.12 9.05 -8.32
CA VAL A 186 16.07 10.03 -8.05
C VAL A 186 14.72 9.33 -8.18
N SER A 187 13.87 9.55 -7.19
CA SER A 187 12.49 9.10 -7.18
C SER A 187 11.55 10.24 -6.77
N MET A 188 10.30 10.17 -7.19
CA MET A 188 9.33 11.23 -6.95
C MET A 188 7.92 10.66 -6.81
N ALA A 189 7.10 11.28 -5.96
CA ALA A 189 5.73 10.83 -5.72
C ALA A 189 4.75 12.00 -5.53
N ILE A 190 3.50 11.75 -5.91
CA ILE A 190 2.36 12.65 -5.72
C ILE A 190 1.14 11.83 -5.25
N PRO A 191 0.38 12.28 -4.26
CA PRO A 191 -0.88 11.63 -3.87
C PRO A 191 -1.92 11.58 -5.01
N VAL A 192 -2.70 10.50 -5.01
CA VAL A 192 -3.80 10.23 -5.94
C VAL A 192 -5.13 10.25 -5.16
N GLY A 193 -5.84 11.37 -5.22
CA GLY A 193 -7.16 11.52 -4.60
C GLY A 193 -7.12 11.36 -3.08
N ALA A 194 -8.26 10.97 -2.48
CA ALA A 194 -8.44 10.89 -1.02
C ALA A 194 -8.28 9.47 -0.45
N HIS A 195 -7.55 8.58 -1.14
CA HIS A 195 -7.55 7.14 -0.85
C HIS A 195 -6.27 6.62 -0.17
N HIS A 196 -5.49 7.48 0.48
CA HIS A 196 -4.15 7.15 0.98
C HIS A 196 -3.31 6.40 -0.09
N ALA A 197 -3.39 6.88 -1.33
CA ALA A 197 -2.72 6.31 -2.49
C ALA A 197 -1.80 7.35 -3.12
N ALA A 198 -0.63 6.95 -3.60
CA ALA A 198 0.28 7.84 -4.30
C ALA A 198 0.90 7.17 -5.52
N LEU A 199 1.09 7.97 -6.57
CA LEU A 199 1.74 7.61 -7.82
C LEU A 199 3.19 8.07 -7.76
N ALA A 200 4.11 7.23 -8.21
CA ALA A 200 5.54 7.52 -8.19
C ALA A 200 6.24 7.15 -9.49
N PHE A 201 7.28 7.92 -9.79
CA PHE A 201 8.33 7.59 -10.74
C PHE A 201 9.64 7.32 -10.00
N ALA A 202 10.38 6.31 -10.43
CA ALA A 202 11.66 5.89 -9.84
C ALA A 202 12.60 5.30 -10.90
N GLY A 203 13.81 4.92 -10.52
CA GLY A 203 14.81 4.32 -11.39
C GLY A 203 15.55 5.31 -12.29
N MET A 204 15.58 6.59 -11.92
CA MET A 204 16.35 7.62 -12.61
C MET A 204 17.72 7.77 -11.96
N TRP A 205 18.79 7.37 -12.64
CA TRP A 205 20.14 7.38 -12.05
C TRP A 205 20.99 8.49 -12.64
N ASN A 206 21.64 9.28 -11.77
CA ASN A 206 22.59 10.32 -12.15
C ASN A 206 22.04 11.26 -13.25
N VAL A 207 20.78 11.65 -13.10
CA VAL A 207 20.08 12.53 -14.06
C VAL A 207 20.27 13.99 -13.70
N GLU A 208 20.37 14.84 -14.73
CA GLU A 208 20.43 16.30 -14.58
C GLU A 208 19.08 16.88 -14.13
N ASN A 209 19.11 18.09 -13.55
CA ASN A 209 17.92 18.72 -12.96
C ASN A 209 16.80 18.98 -13.99
N ASP A 210 17.13 19.27 -15.24
CA ASP A 210 16.17 19.46 -16.32
C ASP A 210 15.38 18.17 -16.61
N VAL A 211 16.04 17.01 -16.52
CA VAL A 211 15.39 15.70 -16.64
C VAL A 211 14.47 15.44 -15.45
N VAL A 212 14.88 15.81 -14.23
CA VAL A 212 14.03 15.70 -13.02
C VAL A 212 12.76 16.54 -13.18
N GLU A 213 12.88 17.79 -13.63
CA GLU A 213 11.74 18.67 -13.87
C GLU A 213 10.79 18.13 -14.94
N ALA A 214 11.33 17.65 -16.06
CA ALA A 214 10.53 17.04 -17.13
C ALA A 214 9.78 15.80 -16.65
N ARG A 215 10.41 14.94 -15.85
CA ARG A 215 9.77 13.73 -15.29
C ARG A 215 8.71 14.07 -14.27
N LEU A 216 8.94 15.11 -13.48
CA LEU A 216 7.95 15.58 -12.54
C LEU A 216 6.71 16.15 -13.23
N GLN A 217 6.89 16.88 -14.34
CA GLN A 217 5.77 17.32 -15.17
C GLN A 217 5.00 16.11 -15.74
N ALA A 218 5.70 15.11 -16.28
CA ALA A 218 5.06 13.89 -16.79
C ALA A 218 4.30 13.11 -15.69
N LEU A 219 4.83 13.08 -14.46
CA LEU A 219 4.14 12.49 -13.30
C LEU A 219 2.85 13.26 -12.97
N GLN A 220 2.89 14.59 -12.99
CA GLN A 220 1.71 15.44 -12.76
C GLN A 220 0.64 15.25 -13.83
N GLU A 221 1.04 15.16 -15.10
CA GLU A 221 0.13 14.92 -16.22
C GLU A 221 -0.53 13.52 -16.12
N LEU A 222 0.23 12.50 -15.74
CA LEU A 222 -0.32 11.16 -15.50
C LEU A 222 -1.28 11.18 -14.30
N ASN A 223 -0.93 11.85 -13.20
CA ASN A 223 -1.80 11.98 -12.05
C ASN A 223 -3.10 12.72 -12.38
N ALA A 224 -3.03 13.79 -13.17
CA ALA A 224 -4.22 14.52 -13.63
C ALA A 224 -5.18 13.60 -14.40
N LYS A 225 -4.67 12.72 -15.27
CA LYS A 225 -5.49 11.72 -15.98
C LYS A 225 -6.16 10.70 -15.05
N LEU A 226 -5.53 10.40 -13.90
CA LEU A 226 -6.14 9.55 -12.88
C LEU A 226 -7.27 10.28 -12.13
N LEU A 227 -7.20 11.61 -12.03
CA LEU A 227 -8.13 12.46 -11.28
C LEU A 227 -9.26 13.05 -12.13
N GLU A 228 -9.13 13.11 -13.47
CA GLU A 228 -10.18 13.61 -14.37
C GLU A 228 -11.49 12.80 -14.19
N MET A 229 -12.44 13.41 -13.47
CA MET A 229 -13.79 12.91 -13.22
C MET A 229 -14.80 13.57 -14.17
N PRO A 230 -15.95 12.92 -14.38
CA PRO A 230 -17.24 13.55 -14.13
C PRO A 230 -17.68 13.19 -12.70
N ASP A 231 -18.13 14.19 -11.94
CA ASP A 231 -18.80 14.01 -10.66
C ASP A 231 -19.90 12.95 -10.80
N PHE A 232 -19.78 11.85 -10.05
CA PHE A 232 -20.95 11.03 -9.76
C PHE A 232 -21.73 11.73 -8.64
N THR A 233 -22.43 12.82 -8.99
CA THR A 233 -23.62 13.21 -8.23
C THR A 233 -24.61 12.06 -8.39
N GLY A 234 -24.89 11.36 -7.29
CA GLY A 234 -25.87 10.29 -7.29
C GLY A 234 -27.23 10.82 -7.71
N ASN A 235 -27.72 10.39 -8.88
CA ASN A 235 -29.16 10.29 -9.09
C ASN A 235 -29.63 9.02 -8.40
N SER A 236 -29.94 9.14 -7.11
CA SER A 236 -31.03 8.37 -6.54
C SER A 236 -32.34 8.99 -7.03
N GLU A 237 -32.68 8.70 -8.29
CA GLU A 237 -34.05 8.82 -8.80
C GLU A 237 -34.70 7.44 -8.73
N GLU A 238 -35.92 7.44 -8.21
CA GLU A 238 -36.98 6.41 -8.30
C GLU A 238 -36.78 5.11 -7.52
N THR A 239 -37.50 4.98 -6.40
CA THR A 239 -38.75 4.20 -6.41
C THR A 239 -39.69 4.70 -5.31
N GLN A 240 -40.76 5.39 -5.71
CA GLN A 240 -42.03 5.40 -4.98
C GLN A 240 -42.92 4.32 -5.58
#